data_AF-A0A1Q3MN43-F1
#
_entry.id   AF-A0A1Q3MN43-F1
#
_cell.length_a   1.000
_cell.length_b   1.000
_cell.length_c   1.000
_cell.angle_alpha   90.00
_cell.angle_beta   90.00
_cell.angle_gamma   90.00
#
_symmetry.space_group_name_H-M   'P 1'
#
loop_
_entity.id
_entity.type
_entity.pdbx_description
1 polymer ?
#
loop_
_entity_poly.entity_id
_entity_poly.type
_entity_poly.pdbx_seq_one_letter_code
_entity_poly.pdbx_strand_id
1 'polypeptide(L)'
;MPDKKPEKPLPKPVWFKNTYFWIAGFLFILGFIGLPFVGGDAAIRDPGQKREGWLFLLYFGAAAVMLINGYISHQQTVQHYRETVGEVTE
;
A
#
# COMPACT_ATOMS: atom_id res chain seq x y z
N MET A 1 -28.07 -24.74 -8.50
CA MET A 1 -28.49 -23.33 -8.57
C MET A 1 -27.95 -22.80 -9.89
N PRO A 2 -28.72 -22.08 -10.72
CA PRO A 2 -28.20 -21.65 -12.01
C PRO A 2 -27.08 -20.63 -11.79
N ASP A 3 -25.87 -21.00 -12.21
CA ASP A 3 -24.69 -20.13 -12.22
C ASP A 3 -24.96 -18.93 -13.12
N LYS A 4 -25.26 -17.80 -12.47
CA LYS A 4 -25.52 -16.54 -13.14
C LYS A 4 -24.18 -16.02 -13.63
N LYS A 5 -23.83 -16.27 -14.91
CA LYS A 5 -22.66 -15.66 -15.54
C LYS A 5 -22.68 -14.16 -15.25
N PRO A 6 -21.56 -13.56 -14.78
CA PRO A 6 -21.54 -12.14 -14.48
C PRO A 6 -21.82 -11.36 -15.76
N GLU A 7 -22.88 -10.53 -15.76
CA GLU A 7 -23.26 -9.68 -16.89
C GLU A 7 -22.16 -8.69 -17.31
N LYS A 8 -21.14 -8.49 -16.46
CA LYS A 8 -19.99 -7.61 -16.72
C LYS A 8 -18.68 -8.36 -16.48
N PRO A 9 -17.67 -8.16 -17.34
CA PRO A 9 -16.35 -8.75 -17.12
C PRO A 9 -15.78 -8.27 -15.78
N LEU A 10 -15.26 -9.20 -14.98
CA LEU A 10 -14.61 -8.85 -13.73
C LEU A 10 -13.41 -7.93 -14.01
N PRO A 11 -13.27 -6.82 -13.26
CA PRO A 11 -12.15 -5.90 -13.45
C PRO A 11 -10.84 -6.61 -13.08
N LYS A 12 -9.82 -6.44 -13.93
CA LYS A 12 -8.49 -7.00 -13.67
C LYS A 12 -7.91 -6.42 -12.37
N PRO A 13 -7.25 -7.24 -11.54
CA PRO A 13 -6.55 -6.76 -10.35
C PRO A 13 -5.42 -5.82 -10.79
N VAL A 14 -5.41 -4.62 -10.24
CA VAL A 14 -4.39 -3.61 -10.49
C VAL A 14 -3.85 -3.09 -9.16
N TRP A 15 -2.53 -3.03 -9.04
CA TRP A 15 -1.88 -2.71 -7.78
C TRP A 15 -2.24 -1.31 -7.29
N PHE A 16 -2.29 -0.31 -8.17
CA PHE A 16 -2.61 1.08 -7.80
C PHE A 16 -4.03 1.30 -7.22
N LYS A 17 -4.93 0.31 -7.28
CA LYS A 17 -6.22 0.38 -6.58
C LYS A 17 -6.16 -0.06 -5.12
N ASN A 18 -5.02 -0.61 -4.68
CA ASN A 18 -4.80 -1.00 -3.29
C ASN A 18 -4.28 0.19 -2.48
N THR A 19 -5.06 0.64 -1.49
CA THR A 19 -4.75 1.76 -0.61
C THR A 19 -3.43 1.59 0.14
N TYR A 20 -3.01 0.36 0.46
CA TYR A 20 -1.75 0.10 1.16
C TYR A 20 -0.53 0.62 0.36
N PHE A 21 -0.53 0.52 -0.97
CA PHE A 21 0.57 1.04 -1.78
C PHE A 21 0.63 2.57 -1.78
N TRP A 22 -0.53 3.24 -1.71
CA TRP A 22 -0.58 4.70 -1.57
C TRP A 22 -0.08 5.16 -0.21
N ILE A 23 -0.49 4.49 0.86
CA ILE A 23 0.00 4.78 2.21
C ILE A 23 1.52 4.55 2.27
N ALA A 24 2.01 3.43 1.71
CA ALA A 24 3.43 3.15 1.64
C ALA A 24 4.19 4.25 0.88
N GLY A 25 3.69 4.69 -0.28
CA GLY A 25 4.29 5.77 -1.05
C GLY A 25 4.33 7.10 -0.30
N PHE A 26 3.22 7.48 0.36
CA PHE A 26 3.16 8.71 1.15
C PHE A 26 4.13 8.69 2.34
N LEU A 27 4.16 7.59 3.09
CA LEU A 27 5.10 7.42 4.21
C LEU A 27 6.56 7.41 3.73
N PHE A 28 6.84 6.82 2.57
CA PHE A 28 8.18 6.85 1.98
C PHE A 28 8.62 8.27 1.63
N ILE A 29 7.71 9.09 1.07
CA ILE A 29 7.98 10.50 0.78
C ILE A 29 8.22 11.29 2.08
N LEU A 30 7.41 11.08 3.12
CA LEU A 30 7.64 11.71 4.42
C LEU A 30 8.99 11.31 5.04
N GLY A 31 9.34 10.02 4.98
CA GLY A 31 10.65 9.55 5.41
C GLY A 31 11.78 10.23 4.65
N PHE A 32 11.63 10.41 3.34
CA PHE A 32 12.61 11.10 2.51
C PHE A 32 12.76 12.58 2.88
N ILE A 33 11.65 13.30 3.09
CA ILE A 33 11.67 14.70 3.55
C ILE A 33 12.33 14.83 4.92
N GLY A 34 12.08 13.86 5.81
CA GLY A 34 12.65 13.80 7.15
C GLY A 34 14.14 13.46 7.22
N LEU A 35 14.79 13.11 6.10
CA LEU A 35 16.22 12.80 6.10
C LEU A 35 17.05 14.02 6.58
N PRO A 36 18.11 13.82 7.40
CA PRO A 36 18.89 14.92 7.97
C PRO A 36 19.49 15.91 6.96
N PHE A 37 19.74 15.45 5.73
CA PHE A 37 20.31 16.23 4.64
C PHE A 37 19.26 16.84 3.68
N VAL A 38 17.97 16.60 3.91
CA VAL A 38 16.87 17.14 3.08
C VAL A 38 16.12 18.22 3.87
N GLY A 39 15.32 17.82 4.86
CA GLY A 39 14.61 18.74 5.76
C GLY A 39 14.86 18.45 7.24
N GLY A 40 15.35 17.25 7.57
CA GLY A 40 15.53 16.77 8.94
C GLY A 40 14.20 16.64 9.69
N ASP A 41 14.29 16.36 11.00
CA ASP A 41 13.10 16.12 11.82
C ASP A 41 12.17 17.34 11.87
N ALA A 42 12.71 18.56 11.76
CA ALA A 42 11.91 19.79 11.81
C ALA A 42 10.85 19.89 10.70
N ALA A 43 11.06 19.20 9.57
CA ALA A 43 10.13 19.21 8.44
C ALA A 43 8.93 18.25 8.61
N ILE A 44 9.07 17.22 9.46
CA ILE A 44 8.07 16.15 9.63
C ILE A 44 7.53 16.03 11.05
N ARG A 45 8.09 16.78 12.00
CA ARG A 45 7.74 16.73 13.42
C ARG A 45 6.54 17.61 13.72
N ASP A 46 5.61 17.07 14.50
CA ASP A 46 4.45 17.82 14.99
C ASP A 46 4.83 18.89 16.04
N PRO A 47 4.09 20.01 16.11
CA PRO A 47 4.25 20.99 17.19
C PRO A 47 4.08 20.33 18.56
N GLY A 48 5.09 20.44 19.42
CA GLY A 48 5.07 19.88 20.78
C GLY A 48 5.64 18.46 20.92
N GLN A 49 5.96 17.75 19.84
CA GLN A 49 6.66 16.46 19.91
C GLN A 49 8.10 16.66 20.41
N LYS A 50 8.68 15.68 21.11
CA LYS A 50 10.10 15.70 21.51
C LYS A 50 11.01 15.68 20.26
N ARG A 51 12.21 16.27 20.36
CA ARG A 51 13.20 16.19 19.26
C ARG A 51 13.83 14.79 19.30
N GLU A 52 13.50 13.97 18.31
CA GLU A 52 14.06 12.64 18.13
C GLU A 52 14.74 12.59 16.76
N GLY A 53 16.05 12.33 16.74
CA GLY A 53 16.91 12.38 15.52
C GLY A 53 16.64 11.33 14.43
N TRP A 54 15.57 10.54 14.58
CA TRP A 54 15.36 9.29 13.85
C TRP A 54 13.90 9.06 13.49
N LEU A 55 13.08 10.12 13.50
CA LEU A 55 11.66 10.05 13.17
C LEU A 55 11.45 9.55 11.72
N PHE A 56 12.35 9.90 10.80
CA PHE A 56 12.34 9.42 9.42
C PHE A 56 12.43 7.88 9.31
N LEU A 57 13.13 7.21 10.24
CA LEU A 57 13.21 5.74 10.24
C LEU A 57 11.86 5.11 10.56
N LEU A 58 11.05 5.75 11.42
CA LEU A 58 9.70 5.27 11.71
C LEU A 58 8.81 5.37 10.48
N TYR A 59 8.90 6.46 9.70
CA TYR A 59 8.19 6.60 8.43
C TYR A 59 8.62 5.54 7.42
N PHE A 60 9.93 5.28 7.27
CA PHE A 60 10.40 4.20 6.39
C PHE A 60 10.00 2.81 6.85
N GLY A 61 10.05 2.54 8.16
CA GLY A 61 9.58 1.28 8.74
C GLY A 61 8.09 1.06 8.49
N ALA A 62 7.26 2.07 8.74
CA ALA A 62 5.83 2.02 8.46
C ALA A 62 5.55 1.87 6.95
N ALA A 63 6.30 2.56 6.09
CA ALA A 63 6.20 2.42 4.64
C ALA A 63 6.49 0.98 4.19
N ALA A 64 7.53 0.34 4.75
CA ALA A 64 7.88 -1.04 4.45
C ALA A 64 6.78 -2.02 4.88
N VAL A 65 6.22 -1.85 6.09
CA VAL A 65 5.09 -2.66 6.58
C VAL A 65 3.89 -2.53 5.64
N MET A 66 3.54 -1.31 5.23
CA MET A 66 2.41 -1.07 4.33
C MET A 66 2.66 -1.65 2.93
N LEU A 67 3.90 -1.57 2.43
CA LEU A 67 4.27 -2.18 1.16
C LEU A 67 4.11 -3.70 1.18
N ILE A 68 4.56 -4.36 2.26
CA ILE A 68 4.42 -5.81 2.45
C ILE A 68 2.95 -6.20 2.53
N ASN A 69 2.14 -5.47 3.31
CA ASN A 69 0.70 -5.71 3.41
C ASN A 69 0.00 -5.53 2.06
N GLY A 70 0.34 -4.48 1.32
CA GLY A 70 -0.17 -4.24 -0.02
C GLY A 70 0.19 -5.36 -0.99
N TYR A 71 1.43 -5.87 -0.92
CA TYR A 71 1.88 -7.00 -1.74
C TYR A 71 1.07 -8.26 -1.46
N ILE A 72 0.96 -8.68 -0.19
CA ILE A 72 0.19 -9.88 0.20
C ILE A 72 -1.27 -9.76 -0.23
N SER A 73 -1.90 -8.62 0.09
CA SER A 73 -3.30 -8.33 -0.27
C SER A 73 -3.53 -8.35 -1.78
N HIS A 74 -2.57 -7.82 -2.57
CA HIS A 74 -2.67 -7.86 -4.03
C HIS A 74 -2.56 -9.28 -4.58
N GLN A 75 -1.65 -10.11 -4.05
CA GLN A 75 -1.53 -11.52 -4.45
C GLN A 75 -2.81 -12.30 -4.20
N GLN A 76 -3.43 -12.12 -3.03
CA GLN A 76 -4.73 -12.75 -2.71
C GLN A 76 -5.83 -12.31 -3.68
N THR A 77 -5.85 -11.03 -4.04
CA THR A 77 -6.82 -10.50 -5.02
C THR A 77 -6.60 -11.10 -6.41
N VAL A 78 -5.34 -11.26 -6.82
CA VAL A 78 -4.97 -11.91 -8.10
C VAL A 78 -5.37 -13.38 -8.11
N GLN A 79 -5.16 -14.08 -7.00
CA GLN A 79 -5.57 -15.48 -6.85
C GLN A 79 -7.10 -15.61 -7.00
N HIS A 80 -7.88 -14.85 -6.22
CA HIS A 80 -9.33 -14.86 -6.30
C HIS A 80 -9.84 -14.54 -7.71
N TYR A 81 -9.24 -13.54 -8.39
CA TYR A 81 -9.60 -13.22 -9.77
C TYR A 81 -9.40 -14.40 -10.73
N ARG A 82 -8.29 -15.15 -10.58
CA ARG A 82 -8.01 -16.33 -11.42
C ARG A 82 -8.99 -17.46 -11.14
N GLU A 83 -9.33 -17.70 -9.88
CA GLU A 83 -10.33 -18.71 -9.48
C GLU A 83 -11.69 -18.38 -10.08
N THR A 84 -12.20 -17.16 -9.90
CA THR A 84 -13.52 -16.78 -10.43
C THR A 84 -13.57 -16.73 -11.96
N VAL A 85 -12.51 -16.28 -12.64
CA VAL A 85 -12.49 -16.25 -14.12
C VAL A 85 -12.30 -17.64 -14.70
N GLY A 86 -11.52 -18.50 -14.02
CA GLY A 86 -11.36 -19.91 -14.39
C GLY A 86 -12.69 -20.66 -14.31
N GLU A 87 -13.41 -20.54 -13.20
CA GLU A 87 -14.73 -21.16 -12.99
C GLU A 87 -15.80 -20.69 -14.00
N VAL A 88 -15.71 -19.47 -14.51
CA VAL A 88 -16.67 -18.94 -15.52
C VAL A 88 -16.40 -19.49 -16.94
N THR A 89 -15.20 -20.02 -17.17
CA THR A 89 -14.74 -20.44 -18.51
C THR A 89 -14.87 -21.96 -18.74
N GLU A 90 -14.98 -22.77 -17.68
CA GLU A 90 -15.34 -24.20 -17.75
C GLU A 90 -16.85 -24.43 -17.96
#